data_AF-A0A7X6Y444-F1
#
_entry.id   AF-A0A7X6Y444-F1
#
_cell.length_a   1.000
_cell.length_b   1.000
_cell.length_c   1.000
_cell.angle_alpha   90.00
_cell.angle_beta   90.00
_cell.angle_gamma   90.00
#
_symmetry.space_group_name_H-M   'P 1'
#
loop_
_entity.id
_entity.type
_entity.pdbx_description
1 polymer ?
#
loop_
_entity_poly.entity_id
_entity_poly.type
_entity_poly.pdbx_seq_one_letter_code
_entity_poly.pdbx_strand_id
1 'polypeptide(L)'
;MIYEAIEAAGGATGEADLENINMVYKLEENVMLNILSKDKVLERSKGHGGSTEENTAGAGPGIQLISDDGDAVIYTGGTTGEKSSSKDSWKKVNINTASIAELDTLPGIGEITAESIIKYRQQHGRFEKIEDIMNVPGIKEGKFEKIKGFITTD
;
A
#
# COMPACT_ATOMS: atom_id res chain seq x y z
N MET A 1 6.41 -19.70 17.43
CA MET A 1 7.45 -18.65 17.30
C MET A 1 7.66 -18.34 15.83
N ILE A 2 8.33 -17.23 15.46
CA ILE A 2 8.58 -16.90 14.03
C ILE A 2 9.29 -18.04 13.29
N TYR A 3 10.28 -18.67 13.91
CA TYR A 3 10.97 -19.84 13.33
C TYR A 3 9.99 -20.96 12.94
N GLU A 4 9.06 -21.33 13.83
CA GLU A 4 8.10 -22.41 13.60
C GLU A 4 7.11 -22.05 12.47
N ALA A 5 6.72 -20.78 12.38
CA ALA A 5 5.81 -20.32 11.32
C ALA A 5 6.47 -20.38 9.94
N ILE A 6 7.76 -20.04 9.85
CA ILE A 6 8.54 -20.15 8.60
C ILE A 6 8.69 -21.61 8.20
N GLU A 7 9.01 -22.49 9.14
CA GLU A 7 9.15 -23.93 8.88
C GLU A 7 7.80 -24.54 8.43
N ALA A 8 6.71 -24.20 9.12
CA ALA A 8 5.35 -24.64 8.75
C ALA A 8 4.91 -24.14 7.36
N ALA A 9 5.41 -22.98 6.93
CA ALA A 9 5.17 -22.42 5.59
C ALA A 9 6.04 -23.05 4.49
N GLY A 10 6.95 -23.99 4.82
CA GLY A 10 7.84 -24.64 3.86
C GLY A 10 9.20 -23.94 3.69
N GLY A 11 9.56 -23.05 4.61
CA GLY A 11 10.82 -22.31 4.62
C GLY A 11 10.73 -20.92 3.99
N ALA A 12 11.75 -20.09 4.24
CA ALA A 12 11.89 -18.78 3.63
C ALA A 12 12.59 -18.88 2.26
N THR A 13 12.43 -17.85 1.43
CA THR A 13 13.16 -17.74 0.16
C THR A 13 14.65 -17.47 0.41
N GLY A 14 15.53 -17.86 -0.52
CA GLY A 14 16.99 -17.67 -0.35
C GLY A 14 17.44 -16.20 -0.28
N GLU A 15 16.57 -15.27 -0.69
CA GLU A 15 16.82 -13.83 -0.66
C GLU A 15 16.31 -13.18 0.62
N ALA A 16 15.54 -13.92 1.43
CA ALA A 16 14.96 -13.46 2.69
C ALA A 16 16.04 -13.09 3.72
N ASP A 17 15.87 -11.94 4.37
CA ASP A 17 16.80 -11.45 5.37
C ASP A 17 16.50 -12.01 6.76
N LEU A 18 16.81 -13.28 6.95
CA LEU A 18 16.64 -13.98 8.22
C LEU A 18 17.61 -13.51 9.31
N GLU A 19 18.71 -12.84 8.94
CA GLU A 19 19.74 -12.40 9.88
C GLU A 19 19.28 -11.21 10.73
N ASN A 20 18.36 -10.39 10.21
CA ASN A 20 17.85 -9.21 10.87
C ASN A 20 16.46 -9.41 11.48
N ILE A 21 16.17 -10.64 11.90
CA ILE A 21 14.88 -11.08 12.42
C ILE A 21 15.05 -11.76 13.78
N ASN A 22 14.21 -11.38 14.73
CA ASN A 22 14.10 -12.06 16.01
C ASN A 22 13.24 -13.33 15.88
N MET A 23 13.88 -14.45 15.53
CA MET A 23 13.21 -15.73 15.31
C MET A 23 12.47 -16.29 16.52
N VAL A 24 12.84 -15.84 17.73
CA VAL A 24 12.27 -16.26 19.01
C VAL A 24 10.99 -15.49 19.34
N TYR A 25 10.64 -14.48 18.53
CA TYR A 25 9.43 -13.72 18.72
C TYR A 25 8.19 -14.62 18.65
N LYS A 26 7.32 -14.49 19.64
CA LYS A 26 6.07 -15.25 19.72
C LYS A 26 5.02 -14.53 18.87
N LEU A 27 4.52 -15.22 17.86
CA LEU A 27 3.43 -14.72 17.03
C LEU A 27 2.08 -14.99 17.72
N GLU A 28 1.19 -14.01 17.64
CA GLU A 28 -0.22 -14.16 18.01
C GLU A 28 -1.00 -14.80 16.84
N GLU A 29 -2.21 -15.28 17.11
CA GLU A 29 -3.05 -15.90 16.08
C GLU A 29 -3.49 -14.86 15.03
N ASN A 30 -3.64 -15.31 13.77
CA ASN A 30 -4.07 -14.49 12.63
C ASN A 30 -3.12 -13.36 12.21
N VAL A 31 -1.82 -13.49 12.49
CA VAL A 31 -0.79 -12.55 12.03
C VAL A 31 -0.19 -13.00 10.69
N MET A 32 -0.12 -12.08 9.72
CA MET A 32 0.62 -12.29 8.48
C MET A 32 2.03 -11.70 8.60
N LEU A 33 3.04 -12.49 8.24
CA LEU A 33 4.44 -12.11 8.29
C LEU A 33 5.00 -11.96 6.87
N ASN A 34 5.49 -10.77 6.53
CA ASN A 34 6.25 -10.56 5.31
C ASN A 34 7.74 -10.43 5.64
N ILE A 35 8.55 -11.36 5.14
CA ILE A 35 10.01 -11.33 5.29
C ILE A 35 10.61 -10.59 4.11
N LEU A 36 11.26 -9.46 4.41
CA LEU A 36 11.91 -8.65 3.40
C LEU A 36 13.20 -9.30 2.92
N SER A 37 13.57 -9.03 1.67
CA SER A 37 14.87 -9.45 1.15
C SER A 37 15.99 -8.56 1.66
N LYS A 38 17.21 -9.11 1.71
CA LYS A 38 18.41 -8.38 2.18
C LYS A 38 18.62 -7.05 1.46
N ASP A 39 18.41 -7.04 0.14
CA ASP A 39 18.54 -5.82 -0.66
C ASP A 39 17.49 -4.76 -0.28
N LYS A 40 16.23 -5.15 -0.04
CA LYS A 40 15.17 -4.21 0.38
C LYS A 40 15.42 -3.62 1.76
N VAL A 41 15.97 -4.40 2.69
CA VAL A 41 16.34 -3.92 4.04
C VAL A 41 17.49 -2.92 3.92
N LEU A 42 18.48 -3.20 3.07
CA LEU A 42 19.61 -2.31 2.80
C LEU A 42 19.19 -1.00 2.12
N GLU A 43 18.23 -1.02 1.19
CA GLU A 43 17.70 0.20 0.58
C GLU A 43 16.99 1.10 1.60
N ARG A 44 16.26 0.50 2.55
CA ARG A 44 15.58 1.22 3.64
C ARG A 44 16.57 1.96 4.56
N SER A 45 17.81 1.47 4.68
CA SER A 45 18.85 2.09 5.50
C SER A 45 19.60 3.25 4.81
N LYS A 46 19.55 3.34 3.46
CA LYS A 46 20.31 4.34 2.68
C LYS A 46 19.51 5.60 2.33
N GLY A 47 18.19 5.56 2.41
CA GLY A 47 17.30 6.70 2.21
C GLY A 47 16.79 7.25 3.54
N HIS A 48 17.23 8.46 3.92
CA HIS A 48 16.76 9.22 5.08
C HIS A 48 17.13 8.67 6.47
N GLY A 49 17.98 9.43 7.18
CA GLY A 49 18.15 9.32 8.63
C GLY A 49 16.84 9.68 9.33
N GLY A 50 16.04 8.66 9.62
CA GLY A 50 14.81 8.75 10.39
C GLY A 50 14.49 7.35 10.91
N SER A 51 14.50 7.21 12.23
CA SER A 51 14.07 6.03 12.98
C SER A 51 12.75 5.50 12.42
N THR A 52 12.83 4.46 11.58
CA THR A 52 11.65 3.76 11.08
C THR A 52 11.44 2.53 11.97
N GLU A 53 10.99 2.79 13.20
CA GLU A 53 10.36 1.81 14.09
C GLU A 53 8.87 1.66 13.74
N GLU A 54 8.52 1.75 12.45
CA GLU A 54 7.16 1.53 11.98
C GLU A 54 6.96 0.01 11.76
N ASN A 55 6.19 -0.58 12.68
CA ASN A 55 5.54 -1.89 12.57
C ASN A 55 6.43 -3.13 12.61
N THR A 56 7.49 -3.14 13.42
CA THR A 56 8.27 -4.36 13.66
C THR A 56 7.97 -5.05 14.98
N ALA A 57 7.15 -4.49 15.90
CA ALA A 57 6.74 -5.06 17.20
C ALA A 57 7.82 -5.84 18.01
N GLY A 58 9.12 -5.61 17.77
CA GLY A 58 10.24 -6.37 18.36
C GLY A 58 10.70 -7.62 17.56
N ALA A 59 10.12 -7.89 16.39
CA ALA A 59 10.50 -8.93 15.44
C ALA A 59 11.72 -8.57 14.56
N GLY A 60 12.13 -7.29 14.53
CA GLY A 60 13.33 -6.83 13.81
C GLY A 60 13.07 -6.19 12.44
N PRO A 61 14.05 -5.48 11.88
CA PRO A 61 13.88 -4.67 10.66
C PRO A 61 13.69 -5.49 9.37
N GLY A 62 13.97 -6.79 9.40
CA GLY A 62 13.75 -7.71 8.27
C GLY A 62 12.29 -8.15 8.07
N ILE A 63 11.37 -7.73 8.95
CA ILE A 63 9.96 -8.14 8.91
C ILE A 63 9.03 -6.95 8.81
N GLN A 64 7.97 -7.14 8.04
CA GLN A 64 6.76 -6.34 8.14
C GLN A 64 5.62 -7.21 8.70
N LEU A 65 5.12 -6.83 9.88
CA LEU A 65 3.96 -7.46 10.51
C LEU A 65 2.69 -6.82 9.94
N ILE A 66 1.80 -7.64 9.42
CA ILE A 66 0.49 -7.21 8.93
C ILE A 66 -0.53 -7.85 9.88
N SER A 67 -1.12 -7.02 10.74
CA SER A 67 -2.23 -7.40 11.62
C SER A 67 -3.52 -7.03 10.90
N ASP A 68 -4.36 -8.04 10.64
CA ASP A 68 -5.55 -7.90 9.83
C ASP A 68 -6.77 -7.72 10.75
N ASP A 69 -7.44 -6.57 10.66
CA ASP A 69 -8.80 -6.38 11.21
C ASP A 69 -9.89 -6.82 10.19
N GLY A 70 -9.53 -7.61 9.16
CA GLY A 70 -10.50 -8.30 8.30
C GLY A 70 -10.55 -7.87 6.82
N ASP A 71 -9.43 -7.56 6.16
CA ASP A 71 -9.39 -7.46 4.70
C ASP A 71 -8.03 -7.95 4.16
N ALA A 72 -7.99 -9.25 3.85
CA ALA A 72 -6.81 -9.95 3.37
C ALA A 72 -6.29 -9.38 2.04
N VAL A 73 -5.27 -8.51 2.11
CA VAL A 73 -4.48 -8.13 0.94
C VAL A 73 -3.42 -9.19 0.70
N ILE A 74 -3.75 -10.16 -0.15
CA ILE A 74 -2.84 -11.20 -0.64
C ILE A 74 -1.71 -10.53 -1.46
N TYR A 75 -0.49 -10.48 -0.93
CA TYR A 75 0.73 -10.34 -1.74
C TYR A 75 1.35 -11.72 -1.97
N THR A 76 0.65 -12.58 -2.71
CA THR A 76 1.27 -13.74 -3.35
C THR A 76 1.98 -13.28 -4.61
N GLY A 77 3.23 -13.72 -4.78
CA GLY A 77 4.02 -13.53 -6.01
C GLY A 77 3.17 -13.80 -7.25
N GLY A 78 2.77 -12.70 -7.89
CA GLY A 78 1.90 -12.68 -9.04
C GLY A 78 2.72 -12.81 -10.31
N THR A 79 2.61 -13.98 -10.91
CA THR A 79 2.65 -14.24 -12.36
C THR A 79 2.55 -12.98 -13.23
N THR A 80 3.52 -12.88 -14.13
CA THR A 80 3.56 -12.01 -15.30
C THR A 80 2.25 -11.98 -16.07
N GLY A 81 1.47 -10.93 -15.81
CA GLY A 81 0.40 -10.42 -16.66
C GLY A 81 0.70 -8.94 -16.94
N GLU A 82 1.40 -8.74 -18.05
CA GLU A 82 1.49 -7.50 -18.84
C GLU A 82 2.28 -6.30 -18.30
N LYS A 83 3.27 -5.95 -19.13
CA LYS A 83 4.08 -4.73 -19.09
C LYS A 83 3.23 -3.48 -18.86
N SER A 84 3.65 -2.68 -17.90
CA SER A 84 3.89 -1.25 -18.16
C SER A 84 4.96 -0.71 -17.22
N SER A 85 6.15 -0.60 -17.80
CA SER A 85 7.16 0.44 -17.60
C SER A 85 7.25 1.10 -16.22
N SER A 86 8.24 0.62 -15.46
CA SER A 86 9.26 1.41 -14.77
C SER A 86 8.97 2.91 -14.61
N LYS A 87 8.45 3.25 -13.45
CA LYS A 87 8.87 4.42 -12.67
C LYS A 87 8.47 4.13 -11.24
N ASP A 88 9.36 4.43 -10.30
CA ASP A 88 8.99 4.79 -8.93
C ASP A 88 7.72 5.65 -9.01
N SER A 89 6.57 5.02 -8.78
CA SER A 89 5.29 5.66 -8.93
C SER A 89 4.45 5.19 -7.79
N TRP A 90 4.27 6.10 -6.83
CA TRP A 90 3.11 6.11 -5.97
C TRP A 90 1.91 5.63 -6.80
N LYS A 91 1.30 4.52 -6.40
CA LYS A 91 0.23 3.86 -7.15
C LYS A 91 -0.86 4.90 -7.37
N LYS A 92 -1.01 5.39 -8.61
CA LYS A 92 -1.99 6.43 -8.90
C LYS A 92 -3.39 5.85 -8.72
N VAL A 93 -4.23 6.58 -8.00
CA VAL A 93 -5.61 6.20 -7.72
C VAL A 93 -6.46 6.50 -8.95
N ASN A 94 -7.12 5.47 -9.50
CA ASN A 94 -8.00 5.66 -10.64
C ASN A 94 -9.36 6.19 -10.18
N ILE A 95 -9.71 7.43 -10.50
CA ILE A 95 -10.93 8.08 -9.99
C ILE A 95 -12.24 7.43 -10.50
N ASN A 96 -12.17 6.67 -11.60
CA ASN A 96 -13.32 5.96 -12.16
C ASN A 96 -13.60 4.63 -11.47
N THR A 97 -12.58 3.98 -10.92
CA THR A 97 -12.70 2.63 -10.33
C THR A 97 -12.39 2.58 -8.84
N ALA A 98 -11.76 3.63 -8.29
CA ALA A 98 -11.33 3.66 -6.90
C ALA A 98 -12.50 3.55 -5.92
N SER A 99 -12.20 2.92 -4.80
CA SER A 99 -13.06 2.78 -3.62
C SER A 99 -12.97 4.03 -2.73
N ILE A 100 -13.89 4.16 -1.77
CA ILE A 100 -13.87 5.28 -0.80
C ILE A 100 -12.54 5.32 -0.07
N ALA A 101 -12.07 4.18 0.45
CA ALA A 101 -10.80 4.07 1.15
C ALA A 101 -9.60 4.49 0.28
N GLU A 102 -9.59 4.12 -1.00
CA GLU A 102 -8.51 4.52 -1.93
C GLU A 102 -8.52 6.02 -2.22
N LEU A 103 -9.70 6.63 -2.35
CA LEU A 103 -9.85 8.07 -2.54
C LEU A 103 -9.48 8.85 -1.26
N ASP A 104 -9.77 8.30 -0.08
CA ASP A 104 -9.42 8.87 1.22
C ASP A 104 -7.90 8.92 1.47
N THR A 105 -7.13 8.05 0.79
CA THR A 105 -5.66 8.14 0.81
C THR A 105 -5.09 9.40 0.14
N LEU A 106 -5.91 10.13 -0.63
CA LEU A 106 -5.45 11.29 -1.39
C LEU A 106 -5.33 12.54 -0.49
N PRO A 107 -4.26 13.33 -0.62
CA PRO A 107 -4.03 14.48 0.25
C PRO A 107 -5.14 15.54 0.09
N GLY A 108 -5.94 15.73 1.15
CA GLY A 108 -7.04 16.70 1.19
C GLY A 108 -8.38 16.17 0.66
N ILE A 109 -8.47 14.88 0.35
CA ILE A 109 -9.71 14.15 0.15
C ILE A 109 -9.97 13.40 1.45
N GLY A 110 -11.14 13.63 2.04
CA GLY A 110 -11.64 12.83 3.16
C GLY A 110 -12.86 12.02 2.70
N GLU A 111 -13.32 11.09 3.53
CA GLU A 111 -14.53 10.26 3.34
C GLU A 111 -15.69 11.00 2.65
N ILE A 112 -16.10 12.17 3.16
CA ILE A 112 -17.20 12.97 2.59
C ILE A 112 -16.94 13.38 1.13
N THR A 113 -15.69 13.75 0.82
CA THR A 113 -15.30 14.13 -0.54
C THR A 113 -15.18 12.89 -1.43
N ALA A 114 -14.65 11.78 -0.91
CA ALA A 114 -14.58 10.51 -1.61
C ALA A 114 -15.97 9.99 -2.00
N GLU A 115 -16.94 10.02 -1.09
CA GLU A 115 -18.35 9.70 -1.38
C GLU A 115 -18.92 10.60 -2.48
N SER A 116 -18.60 11.89 -2.44
CA SER A 116 -19.05 12.85 -3.45
C SER A 116 -18.50 12.51 -4.84
N ILE A 117 -17.25 12.02 -4.94
CA ILE A 117 -16.65 11.55 -6.20
C ILE A 117 -17.42 10.33 -6.73
N ILE A 118 -17.71 9.35 -5.86
CA ILE A 118 -18.45 8.14 -6.26
C ILE A 118 -19.86 8.49 -6.71
N LYS A 119 -20.55 9.35 -5.97
CA LYS A 119 -21.89 9.81 -6.32
C LYS A 119 -21.89 10.58 -7.65
N TYR A 120 -20.89 11.42 -7.87
CA TYR A 120 -20.74 12.16 -9.12
C TYR A 120 -20.60 11.20 -10.31
N ARG A 121 -19.70 10.20 -10.23
CA ARG A 121 -19.52 9.24 -11.34
C ARG A 121 -20.74 8.35 -11.60
N GLN A 122 -21.56 8.09 -10.57
CA GLN A 122 -22.82 7.36 -10.73
C GLN A 122 -23.90 8.20 -11.43
N GLN A 123 -23.92 9.52 -11.21
CA GLN A 123 -24.93 10.43 -11.74
C GLN A 123 -24.57 10.98 -13.12
N HIS A 124 -23.30 11.34 -13.31
CA HIS A 124 -22.79 11.99 -14.53
C HIS A 124 -22.03 11.05 -15.46
N GLY A 125 -21.73 9.83 -15.01
CA GLY A 125 -20.90 8.88 -15.73
C GLY A 125 -19.41 8.99 -15.37
N ARG A 126 -18.57 8.23 -16.07
CA ARG A 126 -17.12 8.20 -15.84
C ARG A 126 -16.48 9.56 -16.14
N PHE A 127 -15.45 9.92 -15.39
CA PHE A 127 -14.58 11.06 -15.68
C PHE A 127 -13.74 10.75 -16.93
N GLU A 128 -13.77 11.65 -17.91
CA GLU A 128 -12.97 11.51 -19.14
C GLU A 128 -11.54 12.00 -18.93
N LYS A 129 -11.39 13.04 -18.09
CA LYS A 129 -10.11 13.63 -17.73
C LYS A 129 -9.96 13.73 -16.22
N ILE A 130 -8.73 13.74 -15.74
CA ILE A 130 -8.43 14.00 -14.33
C ILE A 130 -8.97 15.36 -13.87
N GLU A 131 -9.09 16.33 -14.77
CA GLU A 131 -9.58 17.70 -14.50
C GLU A 131 -11.08 17.71 -14.17
N ASP A 132 -11.83 16.73 -14.69
CA ASP A 132 -13.29 16.64 -14.51
C ASP A 132 -13.66 16.39 -13.03
N ILE A 133 -12.71 15.93 -12.23
CA ILE A 133 -12.88 15.78 -10.78
C ILE A 133 -13.17 17.11 -10.08
N MET A 134 -12.81 18.25 -10.68
CA MET A 134 -13.13 19.58 -10.15
C MET A 134 -14.63 19.90 -10.21
N ASN A 135 -15.42 19.14 -10.98
CA ASN A 135 -16.88 19.27 -10.98
C ASN A 135 -17.52 18.63 -9.74
N VAL A 136 -16.77 17.85 -8.98
CA VAL A 136 -17.26 17.19 -7.76
C VAL A 136 -17.39 18.22 -6.63
N PRO A 137 -18.53 18.27 -5.92
CA PRO A 137 -18.69 19.12 -4.75
C PRO A 137 -17.59 18.90 -3.71
N GLY A 138 -16.91 19.98 -3.32
CA GLY A 138 -15.84 19.92 -2.31
C GLY A 138 -14.44 19.70 -2.89
N ILE A 139 -14.29 19.55 -4.21
CA ILE A 139 -13.00 19.55 -4.92
C ILE A 139 -12.89 20.86 -5.70
N LYS A 140 -11.95 21.70 -5.29
CA LYS A 140 -11.59 22.94 -6.00
C LYS A 140 -10.16 22.84 -6.49
N GLU A 141 -9.74 23.83 -7.27
CA GLU A 141 -8.38 23.95 -7.82
C GLU A 141 -7.28 23.64 -6.78
N GLY A 142 -7.35 24.23 -5.58
CA GLY A 142 -6.34 23.99 -4.53
C GLY A 142 -6.27 22.55 -4.00
N LYS A 143 -7.34 21.76 -4.09
CA LYS A 143 -7.29 20.31 -3.80
C LYS A 143 -6.82 19.53 -5.02
N PHE A 144 -7.34 19.87 -6.20
CA PHE A 144 -6.95 19.25 -7.46
C PHE A 144 -5.43 19.30 -7.68
N GLU A 145 -4.80 20.45 -7.43
CA GLU A 145 -3.34 20.59 -7.57
C GLU A 145 -2.53 19.65 -6.68
N LYS A 146 -3.06 19.32 -5.48
CA LYS A 146 -2.42 18.41 -4.54
C LYS A 146 -2.58 16.96 -4.97
N ILE A 147 -3.72 16.61 -5.57
CA ILE A 147 -4.04 15.23 -5.93
C ILE A 147 -3.69 14.87 -7.39
N LYS A 148 -3.51 15.84 -8.30
CA LYS A 148 -3.29 15.60 -9.74
C LYS A 148 -2.12 14.67 -10.05
N GLY A 149 -1.10 14.65 -9.19
CA GLY A 149 0.05 13.74 -9.30
C GLY A 149 -0.23 12.31 -8.86
N PHE A 150 -1.28 12.11 -8.07
CA PHE A 150 -1.66 10.86 -7.42
C PHE A 150 -2.92 10.23 -8.02
N ILE A 151 -3.58 10.88 -8.96
CA ILE A 151 -4.79 10.36 -9.62
C ILE A 151 -4.55 10.03 -11.09
N THR A 152 -5.37 9.15 -11.62
CA THR A 152 -5.42 8.81 -13.04
C THR A 152 -6.85 8.58 -13.50
N THR A 153 -7.08 8.75 -14.80
CA THR A 153 -8.23 8.17 -15.51
C THR A 153 -7.73 7.00 -16.36
N ASP A 154 -8.66 6.15 -16.80
CA ASP A 154 -8.40 5.00 -17.68
C ASP A 154 -8.31 5.45 -19.14
#